data_AF-A0A382YWL2-F1
#
_entry.id   AF-A0A382YWL2-F1
#
_cell.length_a   1.000
_cell.length_b   1.000
_cell.length_c   1.000
_cell.angle_alpha   90.00
_cell.angle_beta   90.00
_cell.angle_gamma   90.00
#
_symmetry.space_group_name_H-M   'P 1'
#
loop_
_entity.id
_entity.type
_entity.pdbx_description
1 polymer ?
#
loop_
_entity_poly.entity_id
_entity_poly.type
_entity_poly.pdbx_seq_one_letter_code
_entity_poly.pdbx_strand_id
1 'polypeptide(L)'
;TPSTIGGFYQASKDFGFDIVPLLFANTGPLGTITSETFEKLISEILELIETKGPFDAILMNLHGAAVSEEFHDMDGEITRRVRNLIGPEVPFGINLDMHANVSKEMVSNTDITNVYQTTPHLDADKTGYQCAELIYKTVKKEIIPVQSIETPPLIINIVNHNTNEEPMKSILSESRKLYTDDEVLSVSVAEGYPYSDIEKMGMSFVVITDDKKDKAKEYSKKIAKYAWDKRFEMDSTVPSIEEGLKEAVEIKEKPVVLMDT
;
A
#
# COMPACT_ATOMS: atom_id res chain seq x y z
N THR A 1 0.70 17.76 -7.12
CA THR A 1 0.42 16.96 -5.92
C THR A 1 1.31 15.74 -5.96
N PRO A 2 1.94 15.34 -4.85
CA PRO A 2 2.61 14.05 -4.76
C PRO A 2 1.63 12.96 -5.15
N SER A 3 2.00 12.09 -6.11
CA SER A 3 1.16 10.97 -6.52
C SER A 3 2.04 9.83 -7.01
N THR A 4 1.58 8.59 -6.82
CA THR A 4 2.25 7.39 -7.34
C THR A 4 2.62 7.51 -8.82
N ILE A 5 1.68 7.99 -9.64
CA ILE A 5 1.89 8.16 -11.09
C ILE A 5 2.98 9.21 -11.36
N GLY A 6 3.05 10.27 -10.56
CA GLY A 6 4.14 11.25 -10.61
C GLY A 6 5.49 10.62 -10.30
N GLY A 7 5.53 9.71 -9.30
CA GLY A 7 6.70 8.91 -8.97
C GLY A 7 7.16 8.00 -10.12
N PHE A 8 6.23 7.25 -10.72
CA PHE A 8 6.49 6.42 -11.90
C PHE A 8 7.08 7.25 -13.05
N TYR A 9 6.47 8.40 -13.34
CA TYR A 9 6.92 9.29 -14.40
C TYR A 9 8.29 9.92 -14.14
N GLN A 10 8.62 10.24 -12.88
CA GLN A 10 9.96 10.71 -12.55
C GLN A 10 10.99 9.60 -12.73
N ALA A 11 10.70 8.38 -12.29
CA ALA A 11 11.59 7.23 -12.51
C ALA A 11 11.81 6.96 -14.01
N SER A 12 10.78 7.13 -14.85
CA SER A 12 10.91 6.93 -16.29
C SER A 12 11.89 7.90 -16.94
N LYS A 13 11.93 9.15 -16.46
CA LYS A 13 12.91 10.15 -16.91
C LYS A 13 14.33 9.80 -16.46
N ASP A 14 14.48 9.35 -15.22
CA ASP A 14 15.79 9.09 -14.62
C ASP A 14 16.43 7.81 -15.20
N PHE A 15 15.63 6.77 -15.43
CA PHE A 15 16.11 5.46 -15.90
C PHE A 15 15.94 5.25 -17.42
N GLY A 16 15.25 6.16 -18.11
CA GLY A 16 15.10 6.17 -19.57
C GLY A 16 14.20 5.06 -20.11
N PHE A 17 13.09 4.75 -19.44
CA PHE A 17 12.06 3.83 -19.94
C PHE A 17 10.80 4.58 -20.38
N ASP A 18 10.05 4.00 -21.31
CA ASP A 18 8.78 4.54 -21.79
C ASP A 18 7.62 4.14 -20.88
N ILE A 19 6.76 5.10 -20.51
CA ILE A 19 5.49 4.82 -19.85
C ILE A 19 4.38 4.83 -20.90
N VAL A 20 3.60 3.74 -20.94
CA VAL A 20 2.39 3.63 -21.74
C VAL A 20 1.18 3.69 -20.80
N PRO A 21 0.47 4.82 -20.68
CA PRO A 21 -0.73 4.90 -19.87
C PRO A 21 -1.84 4.02 -20.46
N LEU A 22 -2.44 3.18 -19.62
CA LEU A 22 -3.55 2.31 -20.02
C LEU A 22 -4.88 2.89 -19.55
N LEU A 23 -5.11 2.88 -18.24
CA LEU A 23 -6.36 3.32 -17.63
C LEU A 23 -6.09 4.07 -16.33
N PHE A 24 -6.91 5.10 -16.06
CA PHE A 24 -6.95 5.79 -14.78
C PHE A 24 -8.41 5.92 -14.34
N ALA A 25 -8.73 5.33 -13.20
CA ALA A 25 -10.02 5.46 -12.54
C ALA A 25 -9.80 5.96 -11.12
N ASN A 26 -10.66 6.85 -10.66
CA ASN A 26 -10.60 7.41 -9.32
C ASN A 26 -12.01 7.63 -8.77
N THR A 27 -12.18 7.40 -7.48
CA THR A 27 -13.40 7.68 -6.72
C THR A 27 -13.02 8.09 -5.31
N GLY A 28 -13.96 8.72 -4.57
CA GLY A 28 -13.76 8.98 -3.15
C GLY A 28 -13.91 7.71 -2.30
N PRO A 29 -13.51 7.75 -1.01
CA PRO A 29 -13.76 6.66 -0.07
C PRO A 29 -15.28 6.52 0.14
N LEU A 30 -15.85 5.45 -0.38
CA LEU A 30 -17.30 5.20 -0.42
C LEU A 30 -17.57 3.73 -0.07
N GLY A 31 -18.83 3.30 -0.20
CA GLY A 31 -19.22 1.90 -0.03
C GLY A 31 -18.73 0.98 -1.17
N THR A 32 -19.22 -0.25 -1.11
CA THR A 32 -18.87 -1.35 -2.02
C THR A 32 -19.07 -0.99 -3.49
N ILE A 33 -18.09 -1.34 -4.33
CA ILE A 33 -18.13 -1.20 -5.79
C ILE A 33 -19.02 -2.29 -6.39
N THR A 34 -19.90 -1.95 -7.32
CA THR A 34 -20.78 -2.94 -7.95
C THR A 34 -19.99 -3.94 -8.79
N SER A 35 -20.47 -5.20 -8.88
CA SER A 35 -19.83 -6.22 -9.72
C SER A 35 -19.69 -5.76 -11.17
N GLU A 36 -20.70 -5.07 -11.71
CA GLU A 36 -20.67 -4.53 -13.08
C GLU A 36 -19.53 -3.51 -13.27
N THR A 37 -19.34 -2.59 -12.31
CA THR A 37 -18.29 -1.58 -12.38
C THR A 37 -16.92 -2.23 -12.31
N PHE A 38 -16.75 -3.18 -11.38
CA PHE A 38 -15.51 -3.94 -11.25
C PHE A 38 -15.17 -4.68 -12.55
N GLU A 39 -16.11 -5.49 -13.06
CA GLU A 39 -15.90 -6.29 -14.26
C GLU A 39 -15.60 -5.43 -15.49
N LYS A 40 -16.24 -4.27 -15.63
CA LYS A 40 -15.94 -3.32 -16.70
C LYS A 40 -14.51 -2.80 -16.62
N LEU A 41 -14.09 -2.33 -15.43
CA LEU A 41 -12.75 -1.76 -15.24
C LEU A 41 -11.65 -2.79 -15.48
N ILE A 42 -11.78 -3.99 -14.90
CA ILE A 42 -10.75 -5.02 -15.06
C ILE A 42 -10.72 -5.56 -16.48
N SER A 43 -11.87 -5.72 -17.16
CA SER A 43 -11.90 -6.13 -18.57
C SER A 43 -11.18 -5.11 -19.47
N GLU A 44 -11.42 -3.81 -19.26
CA GLU A 44 -10.76 -2.75 -20.02
C GLU A 44 -9.24 -2.73 -19.77
N ILE A 45 -8.78 -2.91 -18.52
CA ILE A 45 -7.35 -3.02 -18.19
C ILE A 45 -6.72 -4.20 -18.94
N LEU A 46 -7.35 -5.38 -18.89
CA LEU A 46 -6.81 -6.60 -19.52
C LEU A 46 -6.77 -6.48 -21.05
N GLU A 47 -7.81 -5.93 -21.67
CA GLU A 47 -7.84 -5.66 -23.12
C GLU A 47 -6.72 -4.68 -23.53
N LEU A 48 -6.50 -3.62 -22.75
CA LEU A 48 -5.43 -2.67 -23.01
C LEU A 48 -4.04 -3.28 -22.84
N ILE A 49 -3.86 -4.17 -21.86
CA ILE A 49 -2.60 -4.90 -21.68
C ILE A 49 -2.33 -5.80 -22.90
N GLU A 50 -3.33 -6.54 -23.36
CA GLU A 50 -3.20 -7.46 -24.50
C GLU A 50 -2.97 -6.72 -25.83
N THR A 51 -3.72 -5.64 -26.08
CA THR A 51 -3.72 -4.94 -27.38
C THR A 51 -2.57 -3.95 -27.55
N LYS A 52 -2.04 -3.37 -26.47
CA LYS A 52 -0.93 -2.40 -26.51
C LYS A 52 0.43 -3.01 -26.15
N GLY A 53 0.46 -4.26 -25.69
CA GLY A 53 1.68 -5.00 -25.40
C GLY A 53 2.40 -5.52 -26.66
N PRO A 54 3.44 -6.37 -26.48
CA PRO A 54 3.97 -6.83 -25.20
C PRO A 54 4.66 -5.71 -24.42
N PHE A 55 4.55 -5.78 -23.09
CA PHE A 55 5.25 -4.86 -22.16
C PHE A 55 6.42 -5.56 -21.48
N ASP A 56 7.50 -4.83 -21.24
CA ASP A 56 8.65 -5.35 -20.47
C ASP A 56 8.35 -5.47 -18.97
N ALA A 57 7.41 -4.67 -18.46
CA ALA A 57 6.93 -4.71 -17.08
C ALA A 57 5.56 -4.03 -16.94
N ILE A 58 4.88 -4.30 -15.83
CA ILE A 58 3.63 -3.64 -15.43
C ILE A 58 3.85 -2.87 -14.13
N LEU A 59 3.37 -1.63 -14.09
CA LEU A 59 3.26 -0.81 -12.88
C LEU A 59 1.79 -0.42 -12.66
N MET A 60 1.25 -0.70 -11.47
CA MET A 60 -0.11 -0.29 -11.13
C MET A 60 -0.16 0.54 -9.84
N ASN A 61 -0.90 1.64 -9.90
CA ASN A 61 -1.30 2.41 -8.74
C ASN A 61 -2.67 1.89 -8.29
N LEU A 62 -2.68 1.11 -7.22
CA LEU A 62 -3.90 0.57 -6.61
C LEU A 62 -4.05 1.18 -5.22
N HIS A 63 -5.28 1.29 -4.71
CA HIS A 63 -5.46 1.72 -3.33
C HIS A 63 -5.10 0.60 -2.36
N GLY A 64 -5.48 -0.65 -2.66
CA GLY A 64 -5.26 -1.80 -1.78
C GLY A 64 -6.34 -1.98 -0.70
N ALA A 65 -7.41 -1.18 -0.72
CA ALA A 65 -8.58 -1.33 0.15
C ALA A 65 -9.91 -1.32 -0.63
N ALA A 66 -9.86 -1.55 -1.95
CA ALA A 66 -11.07 -1.62 -2.75
C ALA A 66 -11.84 -2.91 -2.43
N VAL A 67 -13.16 -2.77 -2.31
CA VAL A 67 -14.10 -3.86 -2.06
C VAL A 67 -15.17 -3.81 -3.14
N SER A 68 -15.44 -4.95 -3.79
CA SER A 68 -16.57 -5.10 -4.69
C SER A 68 -17.61 -6.08 -4.14
N GLU A 69 -18.81 -6.07 -4.71
CA GLU A 69 -19.91 -6.96 -4.32
C GLU A 69 -19.55 -8.45 -4.44
N GLU A 70 -18.68 -8.79 -5.40
CA GLU A 70 -18.26 -10.17 -5.66
C GLU A 70 -16.89 -10.50 -5.05
N PHE A 71 -15.99 -9.51 -4.98
CA PHE A 71 -14.62 -9.69 -4.51
C PHE A 71 -14.32 -8.73 -3.35
N HIS A 72 -14.32 -9.29 -2.14
CA HIS A 72 -13.95 -8.56 -0.92
C HIS A 72 -12.49 -8.07 -0.93
N ASP A 73 -11.61 -8.78 -1.65
CA ASP A 73 -10.25 -8.36 -1.98
C ASP A 73 -10.19 -8.02 -3.47
N MET A 74 -10.79 -6.87 -3.84
CA MET A 74 -10.86 -6.46 -5.24
C MET A 74 -9.46 -6.21 -5.83
N ASP A 75 -8.55 -5.60 -5.06
CA ASP A 75 -7.17 -5.35 -5.49
C ASP A 75 -6.39 -6.68 -5.68
N GLY A 76 -6.60 -7.67 -4.80
CA GLY A 76 -6.10 -9.04 -4.99
C GLY A 76 -6.57 -9.66 -6.31
N GLU A 77 -7.87 -9.59 -6.59
CA GLU A 77 -8.43 -10.13 -7.83
C GLU A 77 -7.88 -9.42 -9.08
N ILE A 78 -7.67 -8.10 -9.03
CA ILE A 78 -6.99 -7.35 -10.11
C ILE A 78 -5.60 -7.92 -10.35
N THR A 79 -4.78 -8.05 -9.30
CA THR A 79 -3.41 -8.57 -9.44
C THR A 79 -3.40 -10.00 -9.98
N ARG A 80 -4.35 -10.84 -9.56
CA ARG A 80 -4.48 -12.23 -10.03
C ARG A 80 -4.78 -12.29 -11.52
N ARG A 81 -5.78 -11.54 -12.00
CA ARG A 81 -6.15 -11.53 -13.42
C ARG A 81 -5.04 -10.95 -14.29
N VAL A 82 -4.39 -9.88 -13.85
CA VAL A 82 -3.25 -9.29 -14.58
C VAL A 82 -2.08 -10.28 -14.64
N ARG A 83 -1.71 -10.93 -13.52
CA ARG A 83 -0.65 -11.94 -13.51
C ARG A 83 -0.95 -13.11 -14.45
N ASN A 84 -2.20 -13.59 -14.47
CA ASN A 84 -2.61 -14.65 -15.39
C ASN A 84 -2.45 -14.27 -16.87
N LEU A 85 -2.70 -12.99 -17.21
CA LEU A 85 -2.56 -12.50 -18.58
C LEU A 85 -1.09 -12.31 -19.00
N ILE A 86 -0.28 -11.66 -18.16
CA ILE A 86 1.10 -11.31 -18.52
C ILE A 86 2.09 -12.46 -18.32
N GLY A 87 1.69 -13.50 -17.59
CA GLY A 87 2.54 -14.64 -17.26
C GLY A 87 3.52 -14.37 -16.11
N PRO A 88 4.31 -15.38 -15.70
CA PRO A 88 5.18 -15.28 -14.52
C PRO A 88 6.46 -14.47 -14.76
N GLU A 89 6.88 -14.28 -16.02
CA GLU A 89 8.19 -13.71 -16.34
C GLU A 89 8.20 -12.18 -16.45
N VAL A 90 7.03 -11.55 -16.68
CA VAL A 90 6.92 -10.09 -16.80
C VAL A 90 6.93 -9.48 -15.39
N PRO A 91 7.92 -8.66 -15.02
CA PRO A 91 7.95 -8.00 -13.72
C PRO A 91 6.71 -7.13 -13.50
N PHE A 92 6.12 -7.23 -12.32
CA PHE A 92 4.86 -6.58 -12.00
C PHE A 92 4.94 -5.91 -10.62
N GLY A 93 4.90 -4.58 -10.62
CA GLY A 93 4.92 -3.74 -9.43
C GLY A 93 3.58 -3.11 -9.13
N ILE A 94 3.21 -3.09 -7.84
CA ILE A 94 2.10 -2.30 -7.31
C ILE A 94 2.62 -1.33 -6.25
N ASN A 95 2.02 -0.14 -6.20
CA ASN A 95 2.22 0.82 -5.13
C ASN A 95 0.86 1.16 -4.52
N LEU A 96 0.75 0.97 -3.21
CA LEU A 96 -0.50 0.98 -2.45
C LEU A 96 -0.57 2.15 -1.47
N ASP A 97 -1.79 2.52 -1.10
CA ASP A 97 -2.05 3.44 -0.01
C ASP A 97 -1.66 2.82 1.35
N MET A 98 -1.25 3.64 2.33
CA MET A 98 -0.92 3.14 3.67
C MET A 98 -2.11 2.49 4.37
N HIS A 99 -3.34 2.88 4.03
CA HIS A 99 -4.57 2.28 4.55
C HIS A 99 -4.95 0.97 3.84
N ALA A 100 -4.12 0.43 2.96
CA ALA A 100 -4.40 -0.81 2.26
C ALA A 100 -4.58 -2.01 3.20
N ASN A 101 -5.59 -2.84 2.93
CA ASN A 101 -5.76 -4.17 3.49
C ASN A 101 -4.96 -5.18 2.66
N VAL A 102 -3.62 -5.05 2.67
CA VAL A 102 -2.73 -5.82 1.79
C VAL A 102 -2.89 -7.32 2.03
N SER A 103 -3.18 -8.05 0.96
CA SER A 103 -3.44 -9.49 1.03
C SER A 103 -2.24 -10.31 0.58
N LYS A 104 -2.21 -11.57 1.04
CA LYS A 104 -1.24 -12.56 0.54
C LYS A 104 -1.37 -12.80 -0.96
N GLU A 105 -2.58 -12.62 -1.50
CA GLU A 105 -2.84 -12.79 -2.93
C GLU A 105 -2.14 -11.70 -3.74
N MET A 106 -2.30 -10.41 -3.38
CA MET A 106 -1.58 -9.30 -4.01
C MET A 106 -0.06 -9.52 -4.04
N VAL A 107 0.53 -9.89 -2.89
CA VAL A 107 1.97 -10.11 -2.77
C VAL A 107 2.42 -11.36 -3.55
N SER A 108 1.57 -12.39 -3.67
CA SER A 108 1.91 -13.59 -4.45
C SER A 108 1.85 -13.40 -5.97
N ASN A 109 1.05 -12.43 -6.43
CA ASN A 109 0.85 -12.14 -7.84
C ASN A 109 1.81 -11.07 -8.38
N THR A 110 2.58 -10.41 -7.53
CA THR A 110 3.47 -9.29 -7.88
C THR A 110 4.92 -9.59 -7.50
N ASP A 111 5.85 -8.87 -8.12
CA ASP A 111 7.28 -8.93 -7.81
C ASP A 111 7.66 -7.85 -6.80
N ILE A 112 6.98 -6.69 -6.87
CA ILE A 112 7.17 -5.55 -5.96
C ILE A 112 5.81 -5.06 -5.45
N THR A 113 5.61 -5.07 -4.13
CA THR A 113 4.48 -4.46 -3.43
C THR A 113 5.01 -3.39 -2.47
N ASN A 114 4.87 -2.14 -2.86
CA ASN A 114 5.19 -1.00 -2.01
C ASN A 114 3.92 -0.37 -1.41
N VAL A 115 4.07 0.27 -0.26
CA VAL A 115 3.01 0.98 0.45
C VAL A 115 3.53 2.35 0.86
N TYR A 116 2.69 3.39 0.80
CA TYR A 116 3.00 4.70 1.40
C TYR A 116 3.46 4.56 2.86
N GLN A 117 4.38 5.41 3.32
CA GLN A 117 4.96 5.32 4.66
C GLN A 117 4.70 6.58 5.50
N THR A 118 3.78 7.45 5.07
CA THR A 118 3.29 8.57 5.88
C THR A 118 1.77 8.70 5.83
N THR A 119 1.19 9.00 6.99
CA THR A 119 -0.18 9.49 7.17
C THR A 119 -0.10 10.76 8.03
N PRO A 120 -0.56 11.94 7.54
CA PRO A 120 -1.09 12.20 6.20
C PRO A 120 -0.13 11.84 5.05
N HIS A 121 -0.68 11.51 3.88
CA HIS A 121 0.11 11.06 2.72
C HIS A 121 0.93 12.20 2.11
N LEU A 122 2.26 12.12 2.25
CA LEU A 122 3.22 13.11 1.77
C LEU A 122 4.30 12.48 0.87
N ASP A 123 4.26 11.16 0.68
CA ASP A 123 5.33 10.37 0.05
C ASP A 123 4.82 9.44 -1.06
N ALA A 124 3.60 9.64 -1.57
CA ALA A 124 3.04 8.85 -2.66
C ALA A 124 3.92 8.85 -3.92
N ASP A 125 4.54 9.99 -4.23
CA ASP A 125 5.51 10.10 -5.34
C ASP A 125 6.82 9.36 -5.06
N LYS A 126 7.34 9.42 -3.84
CA LYS A 126 8.59 8.75 -3.45
C LYS A 126 8.45 7.23 -3.46
N THR A 127 7.36 6.72 -2.91
CA THR A 127 7.07 5.27 -2.88
C THR A 127 6.76 4.73 -4.28
N GLY A 128 6.05 5.51 -5.11
CA GLY A 128 5.84 5.22 -6.52
C GLY A 128 7.16 5.17 -7.30
N TYR A 129 8.03 6.15 -7.09
CA TYR A 129 9.38 6.17 -7.69
C TYR A 129 10.17 4.92 -7.31
N GLN A 130 10.22 4.56 -6.02
CA GLN A 130 10.93 3.37 -5.55
C GLN A 130 10.35 2.08 -6.17
N CYS A 131 9.03 1.97 -6.28
CA CYS A 131 8.40 0.81 -6.93
C CYS A 131 8.85 0.69 -8.40
N ALA A 132 8.84 1.80 -9.15
CA ALA A 132 9.32 1.82 -10.53
C ALA A 132 10.83 1.55 -10.66
N GLU A 133 11.65 2.05 -9.73
CA GLU A 133 13.09 1.76 -9.67
C GLU A 133 13.35 0.26 -9.48
N LEU A 134 12.68 -0.37 -8.50
CA LEU A 134 12.86 -1.80 -8.24
C LEU A 134 12.39 -2.65 -9.42
N ILE A 135 11.29 -2.28 -10.07
CA ILE A 135 10.84 -2.95 -11.30
C ILE A 135 11.86 -2.77 -12.43
N TYR A 136 12.40 -1.57 -12.63
CA TYR A 136 13.45 -1.35 -13.62
C TYR A 136 14.67 -2.23 -13.38
N LYS A 137 15.19 -2.27 -12.14
CA LYS A 137 16.33 -3.12 -11.76
C LYS A 137 16.03 -4.61 -11.96
N THR A 138 14.78 -5.03 -11.72
CA THR A 138 14.31 -6.40 -11.98
C THR A 138 14.33 -6.73 -13.47
N VAL A 139 13.81 -5.84 -14.33
CA VAL A 139 13.87 -5.98 -15.80
C VAL A 139 15.32 -6.07 -16.30
N LYS A 140 16.23 -5.29 -15.71
CA LYS A 140 17.67 -5.34 -16.01
C LYS A 140 18.40 -6.56 -15.43
N LYS A 141 17.71 -7.36 -14.61
CA LYS A 141 18.27 -8.52 -13.88
C LYS A 141 19.40 -8.13 -12.94
N GLU A 142 19.35 -6.90 -12.42
CA GLU A 142 20.30 -6.38 -11.43
C GLU A 142 19.95 -6.85 -10.01
N ILE A 143 18.68 -7.18 -9.78
CA ILE A 143 18.14 -7.75 -8.54
C ILE A 143 17.18 -8.89 -8.86
N ILE A 144 16.92 -9.75 -7.88
CA ILE A 144 15.91 -10.80 -7.89
C ILE A 144 15.01 -10.57 -6.67
N PRO A 145 13.95 -9.74 -6.79
CA PRO A 145 13.14 -9.39 -5.64
C PRO A 145 12.39 -10.60 -5.09
N VAL A 146 12.48 -10.80 -3.78
CA VAL A 146 11.71 -11.80 -3.05
C VAL A 146 10.95 -11.12 -1.93
N GLN A 147 9.63 -11.30 -1.96
CA GLN A 147 8.70 -10.68 -1.02
C GLN A 147 8.25 -11.64 0.08
N SER A 148 7.98 -11.11 1.27
CA SER A 148 7.21 -11.79 2.30
C SER A 148 6.28 -10.83 3.00
N ILE A 149 5.08 -11.30 3.32
CA ILE A 149 4.06 -10.55 4.04
C ILE A 149 3.71 -11.26 5.35
N GLU A 150 3.58 -10.50 6.42
CA GLU A 150 2.99 -10.95 7.69
C GLU A 150 1.74 -10.10 7.99
N THR A 151 0.66 -10.77 8.39
CA THR A 151 -0.66 -10.18 8.63
C THR A 151 -1.13 -10.59 10.04
N PRO A 152 -0.62 -9.96 11.11
CA PRO A 152 -1.11 -10.25 12.45
C PRO A 152 -2.59 -9.82 12.57
N PRO A 153 -3.39 -10.41 13.47
CA PRO A 153 -4.79 -10.05 13.67
C PRO A 153 -4.91 -8.72 14.43
N LEU A 154 -4.37 -7.65 13.84
CA LEU A 154 -4.14 -6.35 14.46
C LEU A 154 -4.88 -5.27 13.68
N ILE A 155 -5.81 -4.61 14.35
CA ILE A 155 -6.55 -3.46 13.82
C ILE A 155 -6.17 -2.25 14.64
N ILE A 156 -5.98 -1.12 13.96
CA ILE A 156 -5.72 0.18 14.58
C ILE A 156 -6.85 1.13 14.22
N ASN A 157 -7.38 1.84 15.22
CA ASN A 157 -8.38 2.87 15.00
C ASN A 157 -7.78 3.98 14.12
N ILE A 158 -8.53 4.47 13.12
CA ILE A 158 -8.07 5.47 12.16
C ILE A 158 -7.54 6.75 12.80
N VAL A 159 -8.02 7.10 14.00
CA VAL A 159 -7.52 8.26 14.77
C VAL A 159 -6.06 8.12 15.19
N ASN A 160 -5.53 6.89 15.23
CA ASN A 160 -4.15 6.57 15.59
C ASN A 160 -3.23 6.36 14.39
N HIS A 161 -3.71 6.61 13.16
CA HIS A 161 -2.92 6.41 11.93
C HIS A 161 -1.90 7.53 11.70
N ASN A 162 -1.88 8.61 12.50
CA ASN A 162 -0.87 9.66 12.30
C ASN A 162 0.55 9.13 12.55
N THR A 163 1.31 9.00 11.47
CA THR A 163 2.68 8.44 11.47
C THR A 163 3.72 9.29 12.22
N ASN A 164 3.37 10.51 12.62
CA ASN A 164 4.21 11.37 13.47
C ASN A 164 4.01 11.12 14.96
N GLU A 165 3.03 10.30 15.34
CA GLU A 165 2.59 10.05 16.71
C GLU A 165 2.71 8.56 17.06
N GLU A 166 2.74 8.26 18.35
CA GLU A 166 2.70 6.87 18.80
C GLU A 166 1.29 6.28 18.61
N PRO A 167 1.15 4.99 18.28
CA PRO A 167 2.22 3.99 18.20
C PRO A 167 2.90 3.90 16.81
N MET A 168 2.37 4.54 15.78
CA MET A 168 2.84 4.38 14.40
C MET A 168 4.26 4.89 14.18
N LYS A 169 4.63 5.98 14.85
CA LYS A 169 5.98 6.56 14.81
C LYS A 169 7.06 5.54 15.17
N SER A 170 6.89 4.81 16.28
CA SER A 170 7.89 3.84 16.72
C SER A 170 7.89 2.57 15.85
N ILE A 171 6.73 2.15 15.33
CA ILE A 171 6.64 1.02 14.39
C ILE A 171 7.39 1.33 13.09
N LEU A 172 7.16 2.49 12.49
CA LEU A 172 7.87 2.94 11.29
C LEU A 172 9.36 3.20 11.56
N SER A 173 9.71 3.67 12.76
CA SER A 173 11.12 3.83 13.13
C SER A 173 11.82 2.48 13.26
N GLU A 174 11.14 1.44 13.75
CA GLU A 174 11.68 0.09 13.84
C GLU A 174 11.79 -0.57 12.47
N SER A 175 10.78 -0.38 11.60
CA SER A 175 10.80 -0.90 10.22
C SER A 175 11.98 -0.34 9.42
N ARG A 176 12.26 0.97 9.54
CA ARG A 176 13.39 1.62 8.86
C ARG A 176 14.77 1.10 9.28
N LYS A 177 14.91 0.53 10.47
CA LYS A 177 16.20 -0.06 10.90
C LYS A 177 16.60 -1.27 10.07
N LEU A 178 15.66 -1.92 9.39
CA LEU A 178 15.97 -3.06 8.54
C LEU A 178 16.81 -2.68 7.32
N TYR A 179 16.76 -1.41 6.87
CA TYR A 179 17.62 -0.90 5.79
C TYR A 179 19.11 -0.83 6.16
N THR A 180 19.53 -1.18 7.38
CA THR A 180 20.96 -1.40 7.68
C THR A 180 21.50 -2.69 7.08
N ASP A 181 20.63 -3.58 6.61
CA ASP A 181 20.97 -4.78 5.87
C ASP A 181 20.83 -4.48 4.37
N ASP A 182 21.94 -4.49 3.64
CA ASP A 182 21.99 -4.15 2.21
C ASP A 182 21.19 -5.12 1.32
N GLU A 183 20.77 -6.28 1.86
CA GLU A 183 19.90 -7.23 1.16
C GLU A 183 18.41 -6.82 1.20
N VAL A 184 18.03 -5.81 1.99
CA VAL A 184 16.66 -5.30 2.08
C VAL A 184 16.41 -4.21 1.04
N LEU A 185 15.51 -4.49 0.11
CA LEU A 185 15.13 -3.58 -0.98
C LEU A 185 13.99 -2.64 -0.58
N SER A 186 13.00 -3.14 0.15
CA SER A 186 11.85 -2.37 0.60
C SER A 186 11.24 -2.94 1.87
N VAL A 187 10.73 -2.07 2.74
CA VAL A 187 9.95 -2.42 3.92
C VAL A 187 8.71 -1.54 3.95
N SER A 188 7.56 -2.17 3.91
CA SER A 188 6.26 -1.52 3.86
C SER A 188 5.43 -1.89 5.09
N VAL A 189 4.91 -0.88 5.77
CA VAL A 189 3.91 -1.00 6.85
C VAL A 189 2.59 -0.46 6.31
N ALA A 190 1.57 -1.29 6.23
CA ALA A 190 0.20 -0.86 5.97
C ALA A 190 -0.61 -0.87 7.27
N GLU A 191 -1.40 0.17 7.49
CA GLU A 191 -2.24 0.39 8.67
C GLU A 191 -3.56 -0.40 8.57
N GLY A 192 -3.98 -0.72 7.35
CA GLY A 192 -5.28 -1.33 7.07
C GLY A 192 -6.42 -0.33 7.17
N TYR A 193 -7.52 -0.61 6.48
CA TYR A 193 -8.73 0.20 6.53
C TYR A 193 -9.75 -0.48 7.46
N PRO A 194 -9.97 0.05 8.68
CA PRO A 194 -10.70 -0.65 9.75
C PRO A 194 -12.22 -0.70 9.54
N TYR A 195 -12.74 -0.10 8.47
CA TYR A 195 -14.17 -0.06 8.16
C TYR A 195 -14.56 -1.05 7.04
N SER A 196 -13.62 -1.86 6.55
CA SER A 196 -13.90 -2.95 5.59
C SER A 196 -14.16 -4.26 6.33
N ASP A 197 -15.38 -4.78 6.28
CA ASP A 197 -15.71 -6.12 6.82
C ASP A 197 -15.22 -7.25 5.90
N ILE A 198 -13.90 -7.44 5.84
CA ILE A 198 -13.24 -8.42 4.99
C ILE A 198 -12.22 -9.24 5.79
N GLU A 199 -11.95 -10.47 5.35
CA GLU A 199 -11.02 -11.39 6.04
C GLU A 199 -9.59 -10.82 6.14
N LYS A 200 -9.20 -9.92 5.22
CA LYS A 200 -7.86 -9.35 5.12
C LYS A 200 -7.73 -8.00 5.83
N MET A 201 -8.76 -7.57 6.56
CA MET A 201 -8.75 -6.31 7.30
C MET A 201 -7.64 -6.28 8.37
N GLY A 202 -6.89 -5.19 8.41
CA GLY A 202 -5.93 -4.90 9.47
C GLY A 202 -4.52 -4.60 8.95
N MET A 203 -3.60 -4.44 9.90
CA MET A 203 -2.22 -4.09 9.61
C MET A 203 -1.50 -5.23 8.89
N SER A 204 -0.61 -4.88 7.97
CA SER A 204 0.23 -5.83 7.27
C SER A 204 1.63 -5.29 7.03
N PHE A 205 2.59 -6.22 6.92
CA PHE A 205 4.02 -5.91 6.90
C PHE A 205 4.65 -6.65 5.73
N VAL A 206 5.04 -5.92 4.69
CA VAL A 206 5.68 -6.48 3.50
C VAL A 206 7.17 -6.13 3.53
N VAL A 207 8.02 -7.14 3.36
CA VAL A 207 9.47 -6.95 3.20
C VAL A 207 9.90 -7.56 1.88
N ILE A 208 10.69 -6.80 1.13
CA ILE A 208 11.30 -7.20 -0.13
C ILE A 208 12.81 -7.28 0.08
N THR A 209 13.39 -8.40 -0.32
CA THR A 209 14.84 -8.63 -0.28
C THR A 209 15.37 -9.00 -1.66
N ASP A 210 16.67 -8.89 -1.88
CA ASP A 210 17.33 -9.39 -3.09
C ASP A 210 17.76 -10.85 -2.93
N ASP A 211 16.96 -11.78 -3.45
CA ASP A 211 17.17 -13.24 -3.42
C ASP A 211 17.34 -13.85 -2.01
N LYS A 212 16.68 -13.30 -0.98
CA LYS A 212 16.75 -13.78 0.42
C LYS A 212 15.39 -14.02 1.04
N LYS A 213 14.68 -15.03 0.53
CA LYS A 213 13.35 -15.45 1.00
C LYS A 213 13.23 -15.59 2.52
N ASP A 214 14.21 -16.23 3.16
CA ASP A 214 14.17 -16.47 4.61
C ASP A 214 14.32 -15.16 5.40
N LYS A 215 15.14 -14.21 4.92
CA LYS A 215 15.27 -12.88 5.52
C LYS A 215 14.00 -12.05 5.35
N ALA A 216 13.41 -12.02 4.16
CA ALA A 216 12.14 -11.33 3.94
C ALA A 216 11.08 -11.80 4.95
N LYS A 217 10.99 -13.12 5.16
CA LYS A 217 10.06 -13.73 6.12
C LYS A 217 10.40 -13.47 7.58
N GLU A 218 11.69 -13.49 7.94
CA GLU A 218 12.13 -13.16 9.29
C GLU A 218 11.77 -11.71 9.64
N TYR A 219 12.08 -10.78 8.72
CA TYR A 219 11.92 -9.36 8.93
C TYR A 219 10.45 -8.91 8.92
N SER A 220 9.62 -9.45 8.02
CA SER A 220 8.17 -9.17 8.06
C SER A 220 7.56 -9.59 9.40
N LYS A 221 7.95 -10.77 9.91
CA LYS A 221 7.56 -11.26 11.24
C LYS A 221 8.09 -10.43 12.38
N LYS A 222 9.33 -9.94 12.29
CA LYS A 222 9.95 -9.10 13.31
C LYS A 222 9.17 -7.81 13.50
N ILE A 223 8.83 -7.11 12.42
CA ILE A 223 8.06 -5.86 12.50
C ILE A 223 6.62 -6.12 12.91
N ALA A 224 5.98 -7.16 12.36
CA ALA A 224 4.63 -7.56 12.77
C ALA A 224 4.55 -7.89 14.26
N LYS A 225 5.54 -8.60 14.81
CA LYS A 225 5.63 -8.87 16.25
C LYS A 225 5.80 -7.59 17.05
N TYR A 226 6.66 -6.68 16.60
CA TYR A 226 6.86 -5.40 17.28
C TYR A 226 5.56 -4.59 17.36
N ALA A 227 4.81 -4.50 16.25
CA ALA A 227 3.50 -3.86 16.23
C ALA A 227 2.47 -4.59 17.11
N TRP A 228 2.44 -5.93 17.07
CA TRP A 228 1.56 -6.75 17.90
C TRP A 228 1.78 -6.55 19.41
N ASP A 229 3.04 -6.41 19.84
CA ASP A 229 3.37 -6.18 21.24
C ASP A 229 2.86 -4.80 21.73
N LYS A 230 2.59 -3.87 20.81
CA LYS A 230 2.02 -2.54 21.06
C LYS A 230 0.49 -2.46 20.90
N ARG A 231 -0.20 -3.58 20.63
CA ARG A 231 -1.64 -3.59 20.30
C ARG A 231 -2.55 -2.89 21.32
N PHE A 232 -2.18 -2.84 22.60
CA PHE A 232 -2.95 -2.13 23.63
C PHE A 232 -2.71 -0.62 23.65
N GLU A 233 -1.64 -0.14 23.01
CA GLU A 233 -1.40 1.30 22.76
C GLU A 233 -2.19 1.80 21.54
N MET A 234 -2.75 0.89 20.72
CA MET A 234 -3.50 1.22 19.50
C MET A 234 -4.99 1.50 19.75
N ASP A 235 -5.45 1.35 20.98
CA ASP A 235 -6.82 1.59 21.43
C ASP A 235 -6.92 2.96 22.10
N SER A 236 -6.94 4.02 21.29
CA SER A 236 -7.06 5.40 21.79
C SER A 236 -8.51 5.86 21.73
N THR A 237 -8.91 6.63 22.74
CA THR A 237 -10.20 7.32 22.80
C THR A 237 -10.05 8.77 22.35
N VAL A 238 -10.99 9.26 21.55
CA VAL A 238 -11.13 10.69 21.25
C VAL A 238 -12.08 11.35 22.27
N PRO A 239 -11.98 12.68 22.47
CA PRO A 239 -12.95 13.41 23.28
C PRO A 239 -14.38 13.19 22.77
N SER A 240 -15.34 13.14 23.69
CA SER A 240 -16.75 13.20 23.32
C SER A 240 -17.09 14.54 22.66
N ILE A 241 -18.24 14.60 21.96
CA ILE A 241 -18.73 15.85 21.35
C ILE A 241 -18.80 16.99 22.39
N GLU A 242 -19.28 16.70 23.59
CA GLU A 242 -19.39 17.71 24.65
C GLU A 242 -18.02 18.20 25.13
N GLU A 243 -17.05 17.29 25.28
CA GLU A 243 -15.68 17.63 25.66
C GLU A 243 -14.97 18.44 24.57
N GLY A 244 -15.04 17.99 23.31
CA GLY A 244 -14.46 18.69 22.17
C GLY A 244 -15.05 20.09 21.98
N LEU A 245 -16.35 20.27 22.21
CA LEU A 245 -16.98 21.59 22.17
C LEU A 245 -16.55 22.50 23.34
N LYS A 246 -16.37 21.94 24.54
CA LYS A 246 -15.84 22.69 25.70
C LYS A 246 -14.43 23.19 25.41
N GLU A 247 -13.55 22.31 24.94
CA GLU A 247 -12.17 22.66 24.55
C GLU A 247 -12.16 23.73 23.45
N ALA A 248 -13.00 23.59 22.42
CA ALA A 248 -13.09 24.54 21.33
C ALA A 248 -13.50 25.96 21.78
N VAL A 249 -14.42 26.07 22.75
CA VAL A 249 -14.88 27.37 23.26
C VAL A 249 -13.81 28.05 24.12
N GLU A 250 -12.92 27.30 24.77
CA GLU A 250 -11.83 27.85 25.57
C GLU A 250 -10.74 28.50 24.72
N ILE A 251 -10.54 28.06 23.47
CA ILE A 251 -9.57 28.63 22.54
C ILE A 251 -10.09 29.96 21.97
N LYS A 252 -9.45 31.09 22.33
CA LYS A 252 -9.88 32.45 21.91
C LYS A 252 -9.04 33.08 20.79
N GLU A 253 -7.82 32.60 20.56
CA GLU A 253 -6.83 33.30 19.73
C GLU A 253 -6.81 32.88 18.26
N LYS A 254 -7.41 31.71 17.93
CA LYS A 254 -7.37 31.12 16.59
C LYS A 254 -8.68 30.42 16.25
N PRO A 255 -9.04 30.29 14.95
CA PRO A 255 -10.12 29.42 14.53
C PRO A 255 -9.86 27.98 14.98
N VAL A 256 -10.92 27.29 15.41
CA VAL A 256 -10.90 25.87 15.77
C VAL A 256 -11.53 25.08 14.64
N VAL A 257 -10.88 23.97 14.26
CA VAL A 257 -11.44 22.98 13.33
C VAL A 257 -11.82 21.75 14.13
N LEU A 258 -13.10 21.39 14.10
CA LEU A 258 -13.61 20.16 14.69
C LEU A 258 -13.69 19.10 13.60
N MET A 259 -13.04 17.97 13.82
CA MET A 259 -13.11 16.82 12.92
C MET A 259 -14.21 15.89 13.43
N ASP A 260 -15.19 15.61 12.56
CA ASP A 260 -16.25 14.64 12.82
C ASP A 260 -15.69 13.25 12.50
N THR A 261 -15.14 12.61 13.54
CA THR A 261 -14.44 11.31 13.48
C THR A 261 -15.36 10.14 13.76
#